data_AF-A0AAP0JUE8-F1
#
_entry.id   AF-A0AAP0JUE8-F1
#
_cell.length_a   1.000
_cell.length_b   1.000
_cell.length_c   1.000
_cell.angle_alpha   90.00
_cell.angle_beta   90.00
_cell.angle_gamma   90.00
#
_symmetry.space_group_name_H-M   'P 1'
#
loop_
_entity.id
_entity.type
_entity.pdbx_description
1 polymer ?
#
loop_
_entity_poly.entity_id
_entity_poly.type
_entity_poly.pdbx_seq_one_letter_code
_entity_poly.pdbx_strand_id
1 'polypeptide(L)' 'MLGEIFARWWTAHTAAHGEPSTWAEFKKFFFDQYIPIEIKMSLREEFLTLRQGDRTVSQYMEIFTYLLTFAMDVAGTERL' A
#
# COMPACT_ATOMS: atom_id res chain seq x y z
N MET A 1 -20.18 9.79 -4.16
CA MET A 1 -19.22 10.53 -3.30
C MET A 1 -17.76 10.08 -3.47
N LEU A 2 -17.35 8.82 -3.21
CA LEU A 2 -15.94 8.43 -3.46
C LEU A 2 -15.58 8.32 -4.96
N GLY A 3 -16.50 7.87 -5.81
CA GLY A 3 -16.25 7.74 -7.26
C GLY A 3 -15.98 9.08 -7.98
N GLU A 4 -16.60 10.17 -7.54
CA GLU A 4 -16.38 11.51 -8.12
C GLU A 4 -15.04 12.10 -7.70
N ILE A 5 -14.60 11.86 -6.46
CA ILE A 5 -13.29 12.28 -5.96
C ILE A 5 -12.20 11.54 -6.74
N PHE A 6 -12.37 10.22 -6.91
CA PHE A 6 -11.45 9.41 -7.70
C PHE A 6 -11.38 9.88 -9.16
N ALA A 7 -12.52 10.10 -9.82
CA ALA A 7 -12.56 10.56 -11.20
C ALA A 7 -11.85 11.92 -11.38
N ARG A 8 -12.12 12.88 -10.48
CA ARG A 8 -11.48 14.21 -10.51
C ARG A 8 -9.97 14.13 -10.32
N TRP A 9 -9.52 13.36 -9.32
CA TRP A 9 -8.10 13.14 -9.07
C TRP A 9 -7.44 12.44 -10.27
N TRP A 10 -8.07 11.40 -10.81
CA TRP A 10 -7.53 10.63 -11.92
C TRP A 10 -7.34 11.50 -13.15
N THR A 11 -8.35 12.29 -13.54
CA THR A 11 -8.25 13.23 -14.65
C THR A 11 -7.15 14.27 -14.45
N ALA A 12 -7.03 14.83 -13.23
CA ALA A 12 -5.98 15.81 -12.93
C ALA A 12 -4.58 15.18 -12.96
N HIS A 13 -4.44 13.97 -12.40
CA HIS A 13 -3.18 13.24 -12.34
C HIS A 13 -2.68 12.85 -13.73
N THR A 14 -3.53 12.25 -14.57
CA THR A 14 -3.14 11.84 -15.92
C THR A 14 -2.86 13.01 -16.85
N ALA A 15 -3.54 14.14 -16.66
CA ALA A 15 -3.23 15.38 -17.39
C ALA A 15 -1.85 15.96 -17.02
N ALA A 16 -1.41 15.81 -15.77
CA ALA A 16 -0.14 16.35 -15.28
C ALA A 16 1.06 15.40 -15.47
N HIS A 17 0.84 14.09 -15.37
CA HIS A 17 1.90 13.08 -15.28
C HIS A 17 1.80 11.99 -16.37
N GLY A 18 0.76 12.00 -17.20
CA GLY A 18 0.45 10.91 -18.11
C GLY A 18 -0.20 9.72 -17.38
N GLU A 19 -0.63 8.73 -18.17
CA GLU A 19 -1.11 7.48 -17.59
C GLU A 19 0.06 6.61 -17.11
N PRO A 20 -0.04 6.00 -15.91
CA PRO A 20 0.95 5.04 -15.45
C PRO A 20 1.02 3.85 -16.41
N SER A 21 2.25 3.43 -16.74
CA SER A 21 2.50 2.34 -17.68
C SER A 21 2.33 0.96 -17.02
N THR A 22 2.34 0.91 -15.69
CA THR A 22 2.16 -0.33 -14.92
C THR A 22 1.18 -0.16 -13.75
N TRP A 23 0.61 -1.28 -13.32
CA TRP A 23 -0.23 -1.32 -12.10
C TRP A 23 0.54 -0.91 -10.84
N ALA A 24 1.86 -1.16 -10.79
CA ALA A 24 2.70 -0.76 -9.68
C ALA A 24 2.83 0.76 -9.58
N GLU A 25 3.04 1.45 -10.71
CA GLU A 25 3.08 2.92 -10.77
C GLU A 25 1.75 3.54 -10.37
N PHE A 26 0.63 3.01 -10.89
CA PHE A 26 -0.71 3.44 -10.49
C PHE A 26 -0.88 3.38 -8.96
N LYS A 27 -0.60 2.22 -8.36
CA LYS A 27 -0.75 2.02 -6.91
C LYS A 27 0.11 3.01 -6.12
N LYS A 28 1.33 3.27 -6.58
CA LYS A 28 2.21 4.23 -5.94
C LYS A 28 1.58 5.63 -5.91
N PHE A 29 1.17 6.16 -7.07
CA PHE A 29 0.56 7.48 -7.15
C PHE A 29 -0.73 7.57 -6.35
N PHE A 30 -1.56 6.52 -6.40
CA PHE A 30 -2.80 6.45 -5.65
C PHE A 30 -2.55 6.49 -4.13
N PHE A 31 -1.65 5.65 -3.62
CA PHE A 31 -1.35 5.64 -2.18
C PHE A 31 -0.64 6.91 -1.73
N ASP A 32 0.21 7.54 -2.55
CA ASP A 32 0.83 8.83 -2.22
C ASP A 32 -0.18 9.97 -2.08
N GLN A 33 -1.33 9.86 -2.74
CA GLN A 33 -2.36 10.91 -2.73
C GLN A 33 -3.42 10.69 -1.65
N TYR A 34 -3.76 9.44 -1.36
CA TYR A 34 -4.86 9.13 -0.44
C TYR A 34 -4.43 8.54 0.90
N ILE A 35 -3.20 8.07 1.03
CA ILE A 35 -2.69 7.51 2.28
C ILE A 35 -1.56 8.41 2.81
N PRO A 36 -1.84 9.19 3.86
CA PRO A 36 -0.84 10.01 4.55
C PRO A 36 0.41 9.21 4.92
N ILE A 37 1.56 9.90 4.96
CA ILE A 37 2.84 9.26 5.24
C ILE A 37 2.86 8.66 6.65
N GLU A 38 2.18 9.28 7.60
CA GLU A 38 2.06 8.82 8.99
C GLU A 38 1.36 7.45 9.05
N ILE A 39 0.32 7.25 8.24
CA ILE A 39 -0.38 5.97 8.15
C ILE A 39 0.52 4.91 7.53
N LYS A 40 1.27 5.25 6.46
CA LYS A 40 2.24 4.31 5.87
C LYS A 40 3.32 3.89 6.86
N MET A 41 3.84 4.84 7.64
CA MET A 41 4.84 4.56 8.68
C MET A 41 4.26 3.66 9.76
N SER A 42 3.03 3.92 10.23
CA SER A 42 2.35 3.07 11.20
C SER A 42 2.13 1.64 10.67
N LEU A 43 1.68 1.47 9.41
CA LEU A 43 1.50 0.16 8.79
C LEU A 43 2.83 -0.59 8.64
N ARG A 44 3.93 0.13 8.37
CA ARG A 44 5.28 -0.43 8.31
C ARG A 44 5.76 -0.88 9.69
N GLU A 45 5.52 -0.11 10.74
CA GLU A 45 5.83 -0.51 12.12
C GLU A 45 5.01 -1.72 12.55
N GLU A 46 3.73 -1.77 12.16
CA GLU A 46 2.87 -2.94 12.38
C GLU A 46 3.42 -4.18 11.67
N PHE A 47 3.91 -4.04 10.44
CA PHE A 47 4.57 -5.14 9.72
C PHE A 47 5.82 -5.64 10.45
N LEU A 48 6.70 -4.73 10.86
CA LEU A 48 7.96 -5.06 11.53
C LEU A 48 7.76 -5.70 12.91
N THR A 49 6.65 -5.40 13.56
CA THR A 49 6.29 -5.96 14.88
C THR A 49 5.31 -7.12 14.79
N LEU A 50 4.88 -7.51 13.58
CA LEU A 50 3.89 -8.55 13.35
C LEU A 50 4.39 -9.89 13.87
N ARG A 51 3.58 -10.51 14.73
CA ARG A 51 3.79 -11.87 15.23
C ARG A 51 2.50 -12.66 15.05
N GLN A 52 2.61 -13.96 14.75
CA GLN A 52 1.44 -14.83 14.63
C GLN A 52 0.54 -14.77 15.87
N GLY A 53 1.14 -14.94 17.06
CA GLY A 53 0.40 -14.98 18.32
C GLY A 53 -0.57 -16.16 18.35
N ASP A 54 -1.80 -15.89 18.74
CA ASP A 54 -2.95 -16.81 18.79
C ASP A 54 -3.71 -16.93 17.46
N ARG A 55 -3.31 -16.19 16.42
CA ARG A 55 -3.96 -16.23 15.10
C ARG A 55 -3.70 -17.55 14.40
N THR A 56 -4.73 -18.02 13.69
CA THR A 56 -4.54 -19.10 12.71
C THR A 56 -3.58 -18.67 11.61
N VAL A 57 -2.96 -19.65 10.95
CA VAL A 57 -2.06 -19.38 9.81
C VAL A 57 -2.77 -18.55 8.73
N SER A 58 -4.04 -18.82 8.45
CA SER A 58 -4.82 -18.07 7.46
C SER A 58 -4.99 -16.60 7.84
N GLN A 59 -5.35 -16.31 9.09
CA GLN A 59 -5.50 -14.93 9.58
C GLN A 59 -4.17 -14.17 9.59
N TYR A 60 -3.09 -14.85 9.97
CA TYR A 60 -1.76 -14.27 9.92
C TYR A 60 -1.37 -13.93 8.47
N MET A 61 -1.58 -14.85 7.53
CA MET A 61 -1.24 -14.64 6.12
C MET A 61 -2.03 -13.50 5.48
N GLU A 62 -3.30 -13.32 5.85
CA GLU A 62 -4.11 -12.20 5.38
C GLU A 62 -3.53 -10.85 5.83
N ILE A 63 -3.22 -10.72 7.13
CA ILE A 63 -2.61 -9.50 7.70
C ILE A 63 -1.21 -9.29 7.14
N PHE A 64 -0.39 -10.34 7.05
CA PHE A 64 0.95 -10.28 6.48
C PHE A 64 0.91 -9.76 5.05
N THR A 65 0.03 -10.28 4.20
CA THR A 65 -0.07 -9.88 2.78
C THR A 65 -0.57 -8.44 2.66
N TYR A 66 -1.52 -8.03 3.50
CA TYR A 66 -2.00 -6.66 3.55
C TYR A 66 -0.86 -5.69 3.91
N LEU A 67 -0.16 -5.94 5.03
CA LEU A 67 0.92 -5.09 5.52
C LEU A 67 2.14 -5.10 4.58
N LEU A 68 2.44 -6.23 3.93
CA LEU A 68 3.50 -6.37 2.93
C LEU A 68 3.32 -5.38 1.77
N THR A 69 2.08 -5.01 1.42
CA THR A 69 1.79 -4.03 0.36
C THR A 69 2.37 -2.64 0.69
N PHE A 70 2.51 -2.31 1.97
CA PHE A 70 3.01 -1.02 2.46
C PHE A 70 4.47 -1.08 2.94
N ALA A 71 5.01 -2.29 3.10
CA ALA A 71 6.31 -2.56 3.70
C ALA A 71 7.26 -3.30 2.74
N MET A 72 7.04 -3.22 1.42
CA MET A 72 7.87 -3.91 0.43
C MET A 72 9.36 -3.51 0.51
N ASP A 73 9.67 -2.29 0.97
CA ASP A 73 11.05 -1.80 1.17
C ASP A 73 11.77 -2.54 2.31
N VAL A 74 11.05 -2.99 3.34
CA VAL A 74 11.61 -3.71 4.49
C VAL A 74 11.48 -5.21 4.38
N ALA A 75 10.47 -5.71 3.67
CA ALA A 75 10.30 -7.15 3.48
C ALA A 75 11.35 -7.77 2.52
N GLY A 76 11.96 -6.95 1.65
CA GLY A 76 12.95 -7.39 0.67
C GLY A 76 14.34 -7.74 1.22
N THR A 77 14.57 -7.72 2.54
CA THR A 77 15.89 -8.02 3.14
C THR A 77 16.13 -9.47 3.54
N GLU A 78 15.15 -10.37 3.45
CA GLU A 78 15.42 -11.81 3.50
C GLU A 78 15.46 -12.38 2.08
N ARG A 79 16.68 -12.45 1.54
CA ARG A 79 17.01 -13.42 0.48
C ARG A 79 16.73 -14.81 1.03
N LEU A 80 15.71 -15.48 0.49
CA LEU A 80 15.73 -16.93 0.36
C LEU A 80 16.63 -17.29 -0.83
#